data_AF-A0A8E0S8J0-F1
#
_entry.id   AF-A0A8E0S8J0-F1
#
_cell.length_a   1.000
_cell.length_b   1.000
_cell.length_c   1.000
_cell.angle_alpha   90.00
_cell.angle_beta   90.00
_cell.angle_gamma   90.00
#
_symmetry.space_group_name_H-M   'P 1'
#
loop_
_entity.id
_entity.type
_entity.pdbx_description
1 polymer ?
#
loop_
_entity_poly.entity_id
_entity_poly.type
_entity_poly.pdbx_seq_one_letter_code
_entity_poly.pdbx_strand_id
1 'polypeptide(L)'
;MGMLYLKKGAEPQAFEQIGTVLSYKPNHLEATLAAASVMQAHGDYDVAVSKYLGVLRESPEDPVLWNNIGAAYFGKKKLLSSLVCLRRAAFLSPMNWIIAANRGMVALHIGLYASAVQMFHASIHLSRYSTEMIEMKSNPTQGVYTEGMLQGLLALAYIGLGQHEKAREANILACKQDSVNPVIPLNCCVAAMYAKNPEEARAALSECQQRLVKYGTFQTGFDSSQVIYF
;
A
#
# COMPACT_ATOMS: atom_id res chain seq x y z
N MET A 1 -2.25 19.96 12.34
CA MET A 1 -1.65 20.51 11.10
C MET A 1 -0.53 19.64 10.52
N GLY A 2 0.38 19.06 11.31
CA GLY A 2 1.43 18.16 10.81
C GLY A 2 0.92 16.99 9.93
N MET A 3 -0.08 16.23 10.39
CA MET A 3 -0.71 15.17 9.55
C MET A 3 -1.39 15.71 8.29
N LEU A 4 -1.86 16.96 8.30
CA LEU A 4 -2.49 17.59 7.14
C LEU A 4 -1.45 18.00 6.09
N TYR A 5 -0.24 18.37 6.51
CA TYR A 5 0.90 18.58 5.61
C TYR A 5 1.45 17.28 5.04
N LEU A 6 1.48 16.20 5.83
CA LEU A 6 1.81 14.85 5.32
C LEU A 6 0.81 14.39 4.26
N LYS A 7 -0.49 14.57 4.50
CA LYS A 7 -1.52 14.28 3.48
C LYS A 7 -1.39 15.12 2.21
N LYS A 8 -0.73 16.29 2.28
CA LYS A 8 -0.50 17.19 1.14
C LYS A 8 0.87 16.98 0.47
N GLY A 9 1.68 16.00 0.89
CA GLY A 9 3.02 15.76 0.35
C GLY A 9 4.06 16.83 0.69
N ALA A 10 3.74 17.73 1.64
CA ALA A 10 4.64 18.78 2.09
C ALA A 10 5.46 18.29 3.29
N GLU A 11 6.27 17.25 3.08
CA GLU A 11 7.07 16.58 4.12
C GLU A 11 8.01 17.52 4.91
N PRO A 12 8.71 18.50 4.29
CA PRO A 12 9.59 19.40 5.04
C PRO A 12 8.82 20.27 6.04
N GLN A 13 7.66 20.78 5.61
CA GLN A 13 6.77 21.59 6.45
C GLN A 13 6.13 20.72 7.54
N ALA A 14 5.78 19.47 7.23
CA ALA A 14 5.29 18.53 8.23
C ALA A 14 6.35 18.26 9.31
N PHE A 15 7.61 18.02 8.92
CA PHE A 15 8.70 17.75 9.85
C PHE A 15 8.99 18.94 10.78
N GLU A 16 9.03 20.17 10.24
CA GLU A 16 9.21 21.37 11.04
C GLU A 16 8.09 21.54 12.08
N GLN A 17 6.83 21.38 11.66
CA GLN A 17 5.68 21.51 12.55
C GLN A 17 5.59 20.37 13.58
N ILE A 18 5.98 19.16 13.22
CA ILE A 18 6.07 18.04 14.16
C ILE A 18 7.17 18.32 15.19
N GLY A 19 8.33 18.81 14.74
CA GLY A 19 9.46 19.16 15.60
C GLY A 19 9.14 20.26 16.61
N THR A 20 8.44 21.32 16.19
CA THR A 20 7.99 22.37 17.12
C THR A 20 7.00 21.83 18.14
N VAL A 21 6.00 21.04 17.74
CA VAL A 21 5.04 20.47 18.69
C VAL A 21 5.73 19.57 19.71
N LEU A 22 6.68 18.73 19.27
CA LEU A 22 7.41 17.83 20.15
C LEU A 22 8.40 18.56 21.07
N SER A 23 8.93 19.72 20.69
CA SER A 23 9.79 20.53 21.57
C SER A 23 9.00 21.19 22.71
N TYR A 24 7.76 21.61 22.47
CA TYR A 24 6.87 22.13 23.52
C TYR A 24 6.16 21.04 24.32
N LYS A 25 5.78 19.92 23.67
CA LYS A 25 5.04 18.81 24.27
C LYS A 25 5.64 17.46 23.83
N PRO A 26 6.65 16.95 24.55
CA PRO A 26 7.34 15.72 24.19
C PRO A 26 6.44 14.47 24.14
N ASN A 27 5.34 14.46 24.89
CA ASN A 27 4.40 13.33 24.98
C ASN A 27 3.12 13.54 24.14
N HIS A 28 3.15 14.40 23.13
CA HIS A 28 1.99 14.62 22.27
C HIS A 28 1.77 13.42 21.33
N LEU A 29 0.71 12.64 21.57
CA LEU A 29 0.45 11.37 20.87
C LEU A 29 0.33 11.55 19.36
N GLU A 30 -0.49 12.49 18.88
CA GLU A 30 -0.67 12.70 17.44
C GLU A 30 0.61 13.17 16.73
N ALA A 31 1.45 13.94 17.44
CA ALA A 31 2.71 14.41 16.86
C ALA A 31 3.73 13.28 16.80
N THR A 32 3.72 12.40 17.81
CA THR A 32 4.50 11.16 17.83
C THR A 32 4.09 10.21 16.72
N LEU A 33 2.78 10.06 16.47
CA LEU A 33 2.24 9.27 15.35
C LEU A 33 2.66 9.85 13.99
N ALA A 34 2.56 11.17 13.83
CA ALA A 34 2.98 11.84 12.62
C ALA A 34 4.49 11.68 12.38
N ALA A 35 5.32 11.84 13.41
CA ALA A 35 6.77 11.59 13.34
C ALA A 35 7.09 10.14 12.94
N ALA A 36 6.40 9.17 13.56
CA ALA A 36 6.58 7.76 13.24
C ALA A 36 6.19 7.44 11.78
N SER A 37 5.14 8.09 11.27
CA SER A 37 4.73 7.96 9.86
C SER A 37 5.77 8.51 8.90
N VAL A 38 6.41 9.63 9.24
CA VAL A 38 7.52 10.19 8.44
C VAL A 38 8.71 9.25 8.43
N MET A 39 9.10 8.74 9.61
CA MET A 39 10.19 7.76 9.73
C MET A 39 9.91 6.50 8.91
N GLN A 40 8.67 6.00 8.95
CA GLN A 40 8.26 4.86 8.12
C GLN A 40 8.39 5.17 6.62
N ALA A 41 7.95 6.35 6.17
CA ALA A 41 8.08 6.75 4.76
C ALA A 41 9.55 6.87 4.30
N HIS A 42 10.45 7.23 5.20
CA HIS A 42 11.90 7.32 4.94
C HIS A 42 12.63 5.98 5.08
N GLY A 43 11.94 4.89 5.42
CA GLY A 43 12.54 3.56 5.60
C GLY A 43 13.14 3.32 6.99
N ASP A 44 13.03 4.27 7.92
CA ASP A 44 13.48 4.15 9.31
C ASP A 44 12.50 3.33 10.16
N TYR A 45 12.22 2.10 9.72
CA TYR A 45 11.15 1.28 10.28
C TYR A 45 11.39 0.87 11.74
N ASP A 46 12.64 0.71 12.17
CA ASP A 46 12.98 0.45 13.58
C ASP A 46 12.48 1.58 14.50
N VAL A 47 12.77 2.83 14.11
CA VAL A 47 12.38 4.01 14.89
C VAL A 47 10.86 4.18 14.84
N ALA A 48 10.25 4.01 13.66
CA ALA A 48 8.80 4.08 13.48
C ALA A 48 8.06 3.08 14.40
N VAL A 49 8.48 1.81 14.40
CA VAL A 49 7.89 0.78 15.27
C VAL A 49 8.04 1.15 16.75
N SER A 50 9.22 1.61 17.18
CA SER A 50 9.42 2.00 18.58
C SER A 50 8.49 3.15 19.00
N LYS A 51 8.29 4.14 18.14
CA LYS A 51 7.40 5.28 18.40
C LYS A 51 5.93 4.86 18.41
N TYR A 52 5.52 4.02 17.47
CA TYR A 52 4.16 3.48 17.45
C TYR A 52 3.83 2.62 18.67
N LEU A 53 4.76 1.75 19.10
CA LEU A 53 4.59 0.93 20.31
C LEU A 53 4.50 1.79 21.58
N GLY A 54 5.17 2.94 21.61
CA GLY A 54 5.02 3.92 22.68
C GLY A 54 3.60 4.47 22.76
N VAL A 55 3.03 4.87 21.62
CA VAL A 55 1.65 5.38 21.53
C VAL A 55 0.62 4.28 21.81
N LEU A 56 0.92 3.03 21.42
CA LEU A 56 0.02 1.90 21.59
C LEU A 56 -0.34 1.61 23.04
N ARG A 57 0.55 1.97 23.99
CA ARG A 57 0.28 1.83 25.43
C ARG A 57 -0.89 2.71 25.90
N GLU A 58 -1.06 3.86 25.27
CA GLU A 58 -2.13 4.81 25.59
C GLU A 58 -3.40 4.52 24.78
N SER A 59 -3.25 4.01 23.56
CA SER A 59 -4.37 3.72 22.64
C SER A 59 -4.34 2.26 22.11
N PRO A 60 -4.57 1.24 22.96
CA PRO A 60 -4.44 -0.16 22.58
C PRO A 60 -5.52 -0.66 21.61
N GLU A 61 -6.63 0.07 21.48
CA GLU A 61 -7.78 -0.29 20.65
C GLU A 61 -7.88 0.53 19.35
N ASP A 62 -6.84 1.28 18.99
CA ASP A 62 -6.82 2.04 17.73
C ASP A 62 -6.48 1.14 16.53
N PRO A 63 -7.43 0.85 15.60
CA PRO A 63 -7.18 0.02 14.43
C PRO A 63 -6.16 0.64 13.47
N VAL A 64 -6.09 1.97 13.36
CA VAL A 64 -5.17 2.67 12.46
C VAL A 64 -3.74 2.52 12.96
N LEU A 65 -3.54 2.60 14.27
CA LEU A 65 -2.23 2.37 14.88
C LEU A 65 -1.74 0.94 14.65
N TRP A 66 -2.61 -0.06 14.87
CA TRP A 66 -2.26 -1.46 14.57
C TRP A 66 -1.93 -1.69 13.10
N ASN A 67 -2.63 -1.00 12.19
CA ASN A 67 -2.34 -1.04 10.76
C ASN A 67 -0.95 -0.45 10.44
N ASN A 68 -0.62 0.71 11.02
CA ASN A 68 0.66 1.37 10.78
C ASN A 68 1.84 0.57 11.35
N ILE A 69 1.69 -0.02 12.54
CA ILE A 69 2.67 -0.95 13.11
C ILE A 69 2.86 -2.16 12.18
N GLY A 70 1.75 -2.71 11.66
CA GLY A 70 1.78 -3.80 10.68
C GLY A 70 2.55 -3.44 9.42
N ALA A 71 2.29 -2.27 8.84
CA ALA A 71 2.99 -1.77 7.66
C ALA A 71 4.49 -1.52 7.93
N ALA A 72 4.85 -0.96 9.09
CA ALA A 72 6.25 -0.78 9.48
C ALA A 72 6.96 -2.14 9.65
N TYR A 73 6.33 -3.15 10.25
CA TYR A 73 6.90 -4.51 10.31
C TYR A 73 7.05 -5.15 8.93
N PHE A 74 6.14 -4.86 7.99
CA PHE A 74 6.24 -5.32 6.62
C PHE A 74 7.47 -4.71 5.93
N GLY A 75 7.72 -3.41 6.08
CA GLY A 75 8.95 -2.74 5.60
C GLY A 75 10.24 -3.37 6.17
N LYS A 76 10.19 -3.84 7.42
CA LYS A 76 11.28 -4.61 8.06
C LYS A 76 11.41 -6.05 7.58
N LYS A 77 10.59 -6.49 6.62
CA LYS A 77 10.47 -7.89 6.17
C LYS A 77 10.08 -8.87 7.29
N LYS A 78 9.51 -8.39 8.40
CA LYS A 78 8.99 -9.22 9.50
C LYS A 78 7.53 -9.58 9.24
N LEU A 79 7.31 -10.42 8.23
CA LEU A 79 5.99 -10.75 7.69
C LEU A 79 5.01 -11.32 8.73
N LEU A 80 5.47 -12.21 9.62
CA LEU A 80 4.63 -12.80 10.67
C LEU A 80 4.17 -11.74 11.70
N SER A 81 5.07 -10.88 12.16
CA SER A 81 4.73 -9.78 13.07
C SER A 81 3.74 -8.82 12.42
N SER A 82 3.95 -8.49 11.15
CA SER A 82 3.02 -7.68 10.36
C SER A 82 1.63 -8.32 10.30
N LEU A 83 1.54 -9.62 10.00
CA LEU A 83 0.28 -10.36 9.93
C LEU A 83 -0.48 -10.36 11.26
N VAL A 84 0.21 -10.49 12.39
CA VAL A 84 -0.42 -10.44 13.73
C VAL A 84 -1.00 -9.06 13.99
N CYS A 85 -0.25 -7.99 13.75
CA CYS A 85 -0.73 -6.61 13.92
C CYS A 85 -1.93 -6.32 13.02
N LEU A 86 -1.86 -6.70 11.74
CA LEU A 86 -2.95 -6.48 10.80
C LEU A 86 -4.20 -7.32 11.11
N ARG A 87 -4.06 -8.52 11.70
CA ARG A 87 -5.20 -9.29 12.21
C ARG A 87 -5.90 -8.56 13.35
N ARG A 88 -5.13 -7.96 14.27
CA ARG A 88 -5.69 -7.12 15.35
C ARG A 88 -6.39 -5.89 14.79
N ALA A 89 -5.78 -5.21 13.82
CA ALA A 89 -6.36 -4.07 13.11
C ALA A 89 -7.70 -4.44 12.44
N ALA A 90 -7.75 -5.57 11.74
CA ALA A 90 -8.96 -6.06 11.07
C ALA A 90 -10.05 -6.52 12.05
N PHE A 91 -9.68 -7.02 13.23
CA PHE A 91 -10.64 -7.33 14.29
C PHE A 91 -11.33 -6.06 14.82
N LEU A 92 -10.56 -5.00 15.01
CA LEU A 92 -11.05 -3.71 15.52
C LEU A 92 -11.82 -2.92 14.45
N SER A 93 -11.45 -3.05 13.17
CA SER A 93 -12.11 -2.36 12.05
C SER A 93 -12.27 -3.29 10.84
N PRO A 94 -13.28 -4.17 10.83
CA PRO A 94 -13.44 -5.19 9.78
C PRO A 94 -13.83 -4.63 8.42
N MET A 95 -14.42 -3.42 8.37
CA MET A 95 -14.87 -2.77 7.13
C MET A 95 -13.83 -1.83 6.53
N ASN A 96 -12.63 -1.73 7.11
CA ASN A 96 -11.57 -0.88 6.58
C ASN A 96 -10.85 -1.58 5.42
N TRP A 97 -11.04 -1.04 4.22
CA TRP A 97 -10.49 -1.60 2.99
C TRP A 97 -8.96 -1.51 2.92
N ILE A 98 -8.33 -0.49 3.50
CA ILE A 98 -6.86 -0.34 3.54
C ILE A 98 -6.24 -1.47 4.37
N ILE A 99 -6.86 -1.81 5.50
CA ILE A 99 -6.41 -2.93 6.34
C ILE A 99 -6.53 -4.25 5.57
N ALA A 100 -7.61 -4.45 4.81
CA ALA A 100 -7.77 -5.61 3.95
C ALA A 100 -6.69 -5.67 2.85
N ALA A 101 -6.39 -4.56 2.18
CA ALA A 101 -5.32 -4.46 1.20
C ALA A 101 -3.94 -4.82 1.79
N ASN A 102 -3.58 -4.22 2.93
CA ASN A 102 -2.32 -4.50 3.62
C ASN A 102 -2.20 -5.97 4.04
N ARG A 103 -3.30 -6.59 4.49
CA ARG A 103 -3.32 -8.03 4.78
C ARG A 103 -3.12 -8.87 3.53
N GLY A 104 -3.74 -8.48 2.42
CA GLY A 104 -3.57 -9.12 1.12
C GLY A 104 -2.12 -9.07 0.65
N MET A 105 -1.47 -7.92 0.79
CA MET A 105 -0.04 -7.74 0.49
C MET A 105 0.84 -8.67 1.32
N VAL A 106 0.67 -8.67 2.65
CA VAL A 106 1.46 -9.55 3.52
C VAL A 106 1.22 -11.02 3.18
N ALA A 107 -0.03 -11.42 2.93
CA ALA A 107 -0.36 -12.79 2.52
C ALA A 107 0.31 -13.17 1.19
N LEU A 108 0.34 -12.25 0.22
CA LEU A 108 0.99 -12.44 -1.07
C LEU A 108 2.49 -12.67 -0.91
N HIS A 109 3.17 -11.89 -0.07
CA HIS A 109 4.60 -12.07 0.22
C HIS A 109 4.94 -13.33 1.02
N ILE A 110 4.00 -13.86 1.82
CA ILE A 110 4.17 -15.15 2.50
C ILE A 110 3.91 -16.33 1.54
N GLY A 111 3.30 -16.10 0.38
CA GLY A 111 2.87 -17.15 -0.55
C GLY A 111 1.49 -17.74 -0.24
N LEU A 112 0.71 -17.10 0.64
CA LEU A 112 -0.67 -17.48 0.94
C LEU A 112 -1.63 -16.91 -0.11
N TYR A 113 -1.47 -17.32 -1.37
CA TYR A 113 -2.15 -16.73 -2.52
C TYR A 113 -3.68 -16.79 -2.43
N ALA A 114 -4.25 -17.90 -1.95
CA ALA A 114 -5.69 -18.03 -1.76
C ALA A 114 -6.25 -17.00 -0.76
N SER A 115 -5.53 -16.78 0.35
CA SER A 115 -5.88 -15.74 1.32
C SER A 115 -5.70 -14.34 0.72
N ALA A 116 -4.64 -14.12 -0.07
CA ALA A 116 -4.40 -12.83 -0.70
C ALA A 116 -5.54 -12.45 -1.66
N VAL A 117 -6.00 -13.38 -2.51
CA VAL A 117 -7.16 -13.20 -3.39
C VAL A 117 -8.40 -12.76 -2.62
N GLN A 118 -8.73 -13.46 -1.52
CA GLN A 118 -9.88 -13.11 -0.69
C GLN A 118 -9.77 -11.70 -0.09
N MET A 119 -8.59 -11.34 0.43
CA MET A 119 -8.37 -10.03 1.05
C MET A 119 -8.42 -8.91 0.01
N PHE A 120 -7.87 -9.12 -1.19
CA PHE A 120 -7.94 -8.12 -2.27
C PHE A 120 -9.36 -7.97 -2.82
N HIS A 121 -10.12 -9.06 -2.99
CA HIS A 121 -11.54 -8.98 -3.34
C HIS A 121 -12.33 -8.19 -2.30
N ALA A 122 -12.12 -8.48 -1.01
CA ALA A 122 -12.76 -7.74 0.07
C ALA A 122 -12.37 -6.25 0.04
N SER A 123 -11.09 -5.95 -0.16
CA SER A 123 -10.59 -4.57 -0.27
C SER A 123 -11.25 -3.83 -1.44
N ILE A 124 -11.28 -4.41 -2.63
CA ILE A 124 -11.87 -3.79 -3.83
C ILE A 124 -13.37 -3.59 -3.65
N HIS A 125 -14.06 -4.56 -3.04
CA HIS A 125 -15.48 -4.43 -2.77
C HIS A 125 -15.76 -3.31 -1.77
N LEU A 126 -15.05 -3.28 -0.64
CA LEU A 126 -15.23 -2.27 0.41
C LEU A 126 -14.81 -0.87 -0.05
N SER A 127 -13.76 -0.76 -0.86
CA SER A 127 -13.26 0.54 -1.32
C SER A 127 -14.27 1.28 -2.19
N ARG A 128 -15.12 0.56 -2.95
CA ARG A 128 -16.21 1.14 -3.75
C ARG A 128 -17.29 1.84 -2.93
N TYR A 129 -17.43 1.48 -1.66
CA TYR A 129 -18.36 2.11 -0.73
C TYR A 129 -17.69 3.15 0.18
N SER A 130 -16.37 3.33 0.05
CA SER A 130 -15.62 4.31 0.85
C SER A 130 -15.67 5.71 0.22
N THR A 131 -16.03 6.71 1.01
CA THR A 131 -16.00 8.13 0.62
C THR A 131 -14.57 8.60 0.32
N GLU A 132 -13.58 8.06 1.04
CA GLU A 132 -12.15 8.36 0.82
C GLU A 132 -11.69 8.06 -0.61
N MET A 133 -12.17 6.97 -1.22
CA MET A 133 -11.79 6.62 -2.59
C MET A 133 -12.46 7.53 -3.64
N ILE A 134 -13.63 8.09 -3.33
CA ILE A 134 -14.31 9.08 -4.19
C ILE A 134 -13.50 10.39 -4.19
N GLU A 135 -13.02 10.81 -3.02
CA GLU A 135 -12.16 11.99 -2.89
C GLU A 135 -10.79 11.79 -3.56
N MET A 136 -10.16 10.61 -3.43
CA MET A 136 -8.90 10.30 -4.11
C MET A 136 -8.99 10.35 -5.65
N LYS A 137 -10.15 9.99 -6.23
CA LYS A 137 -10.39 10.15 -7.68
C LYS A 137 -10.42 11.62 -8.12
N SER A 138 -10.85 12.52 -7.23
CA SER A 138 -10.95 13.96 -7.50
C SER A 138 -9.64 14.73 -7.25
N ASN A 139 -8.79 14.25 -6.34
CA ASN A 139 -7.49 14.84 -6.04
C ASN A 139 -6.51 13.72 -5.65
N PRO A 140 -5.65 13.24 -6.58
CA PRO A 140 -4.73 12.11 -6.36
C PRO A 140 -3.56 12.55 -5.46
N THR A 141 -3.88 12.91 -4.23
CA THR A 141 -2.90 13.12 -3.17
C THR A 141 -2.61 11.75 -2.55
N GLN A 142 -1.48 11.17 -2.97
CA GLN A 142 -0.86 9.90 -2.55
C GLN A 142 -1.72 9.00 -1.63
N GLY A 143 -2.62 8.24 -2.23
CA GLY A 143 -3.17 7.03 -1.61
C GLY A 143 -2.19 5.87 -1.77
N VAL A 144 -2.03 5.05 -0.72
CA VAL A 144 -1.14 3.86 -0.73
C VAL A 144 -1.59 2.84 -1.79
N TYR A 145 -2.89 2.78 -2.11
CA TYR A 145 -3.45 1.91 -3.13
C TYR A 145 -4.46 2.65 -4.01
N THR A 146 -4.29 2.56 -5.33
CA THR A 146 -5.35 2.88 -6.30
C THR A 146 -6.19 1.64 -6.58
N GLU A 147 -7.41 1.80 -7.13
CA GLU A 147 -8.23 0.63 -7.54
C GLU A 147 -7.46 -0.24 -8.54
N GLY A 148 -6.74 0.40 -9.47
CA GLY A 148 -5.87 -0.29 -10.43
C GLY A 148 -4.73 -1.05 -9.75
N MET A 149 -4.08 -0.48 -8.72
CA MET A 149 -3.07 -1.22 -7.94
C MET A 149 -3.66 -2.46 -7.27
N LEU A 150 -4.83 -2.35 -6.64
CA LEU A 150 -5.48 -3.51 -5.99
C LEU A 150 -5.81 -4.61 -6.99
N GLN A 151 -6.25 -4.26 -8.20
CA GLN A 151 -6.48 -5.22 -9.28
C GLN A 151 -5.19 -5.87 -9.78
N GLY A 152 -4.10 -5.11 -9.90
CA GLY A 152 -2.78 -5.65 -10.26
C GLY A 152 -2.25 -6.62 -9.21
N LEU A 153 -2.41 -6.31 -7.92
CA LEU A 153 -2.02 -7.19 -6.82
C LEU A 153 -2.88 -8.46 -6.75
N LEU A 154 -4.18 -8.33 -7.05
CA LEU A 154 -5.07 -9.47 -7.22
C LEU A 154 -4.61 -10.37 -8.37
N ALA A 155 -4.19 -9.80 -9.50
CA ALA A 155 -3.64 -10.56 -10.62
C ALA A 155 -2.39 -11.34 -10.20
N LEU A 156 -1.48 -10.73 -9.44
CA LEU A 156 -0.31 -11.42 -8.88
C LEU A 156 -0.69 -12.60 -7.99
N ALA A 157 -1.70 -12.43 -7.15
CA ALA A 157 -2.22 -13.52 -6.32
C ALA A 157 -2.81 -14.66 -7.17
N TYR A 158 -3.51 -14.37 -8.28
CA TYR A 158 -4.00 -15.39 -9.19
C TYR A 158 -2.89 -16.15 -9.92
N ILE A 159 -1.78 -15.49 -10.28
CA ILE A 159 -0.60 -16.15 -10.87
C ILE A 159 -0.01 -17.15 -9.89
N GLY A 160 0.12 -16.78 -8.61
CA GLY A 160 0.61 -17.69 -7.56
C GLY A 160 -0.29 -18.93 -7.37
N LEU A 161 -1.57 -18.84 -7.74
CA LEU A 161 -2.51 -19.98 -7.77
C LEU A 161 -2.52 -20.75 -9.09
N GLY A 162 -1.75 -20.34 -10.10
CA GLY A 162 -1.82 -20.90 -11.45
C GLY A 162 -3.08 -20.54 -12.24
N GLN A 163 -3.87 -19.55 -11.78
CA GLN A 163 -5.11 -19.12 -12.43
C GLN A 163 -4.82 -18.01 -13.46
N HIS A 164 -4.08 -18.36 -14.52
CA HIS A 164 -3.54 -17.40 -15.50
C HIS A 164 -4.61 -16.57 -16.23
N GLU A 165 -5.75 -17.15 -16.59
CA GLU A 165 -6.86 -16.42 -17.25
C GLU A 165 -7.43 -15.32 -16.33
N LYS A 166 -7.70 -15.64 -15.06
CA LYS A 166 -8.21 -14.64 -14.10
C LYS A 166 -7.17 -13.56 -13.80
N ALA A 167 -5.90 -13.93 -13.76
CA ALA A 167 -4.82 -12.95 -13.62
C ALA A 167 -4.81 -11.97 -14.80
N ARG A 168 -4.99 -12.47 -16.02
CA ARG A 168 -5.07 -11.65 -17.24
C ARG A 168 -6.26 -10.69 -17.20
N GLU A 169 -7.44 -11.17 -16.83
CA GLU A 169 -8.64 -10.33 -16.68
C GLU A 169 -8.43 -9.21 -15.66
N ALA A 170 -7.88 -9.54 -14.49
CA ALA A 170 -7.58 -8.57 -13.43
C ALA A 170 -6.55 -7.53 -13.88
N ASN A 171 -5.52 -7.94 -14.63
CA ASN A 171 -4.51 -7.06 -15.22
C ASN A 171 -5.10 -6.08 -16.26
N ILE A 172 -5.99 -6.56 -17.13
CA ILE A 172 -6.70 -5.69 -18.09
C ILE A 172 -7.55 -4.67 -17.35
N LEU A 173 -8.24 -5.10 -16.29
CA LEU A 173 -9.05 -4.20 -15.45
C LEU A 173 -8.17 -3.16 -14.74
N ALA A 174 -7.01 -3.57 -14.23
CA ALA A 174 -6.04 -2.70 -13.59
C ALA A 174 -5.57 -1.58 -14.52
N CYS A 175 -5.13 -1.92 -15.74
CA CYS A 175 -4.68 -0.94 -16.73
C CYS A 175 -5.79 0.03 -17.16
N LYS A 176 -7.05 -0.42 -17.22
CA LYS A 176 -8.21 0.44 -17.55
C LYS A 176 -8.53 1.44 -16.43
N GLN A 177 -8.35 1.04 -15.17
CA GLN A 177 -8.69 1.86 -14.01
C GLN A 177 -7.63 2.90 -13.67
N ASP A 178 -6.37 2.63 -14.02
CA ASP A 178 -5.25 3.53 -13.77
C ASP A 178 -4.34 3.54 -15.00
N SER A 179 -4.37 4.66 -15.73
CA SER A 179 -3.64 4.89 -16.97
C SER A 179 -2.28 5.57 -16.76
N VAL A 180 -1.98 5.96 -15.52
CA VAL A 180 -0.80 6.77 -15.19
C VAL A 180 0.29 5.91 -14.57
N ASN A 181 -0.07 4.99 -13.67
CA ASN A 181 0.90 4.22 -12.92
C ASN A 181 1.63 3.18 -13.80
N PRO A 182 2.97 3.23 -13.94
CA PRO A 182 3.74 2.27 -14.74
C PRO A 182 3.94 0.90 -14.06
N VAL A 183 3.73 0.79 -12.74
CA VAL A 183 3.88 -0.48 -12.01
C VAL A 183 2.84 -1.52 -12.46
N ILE A 184 1.64 -1.05 -12.82
CA ILE A 184 0.54 -1.92 -13.27
C ILE A 184 0.93 -2.70 -14.53
N PRO A 185 1.26 -2.05 -15.67
CA PRO A 185 1.70 -2.79 -16.86
C PRO A 185 3.01 -3.55 -16.66
N LEU A 186 3.88 -3.13 -15.73
CA LEU A 186 5.06 -3.93 -15.35
C LEU A 186 4.67 -5.27 -14.71
N ASN A 187 3.72 -5.26 -13.78
CA ASN A 187 3.19 -6.49 -13.18
C ASN A 187 2.47 -7.38 -14.21
N CYS A 188 1.76 -6.77 -15.17
CA CYS A 188 1.18 -7.49 -16.32
C CYS A 188 2.25 -8.17 -17.17
N CYS A 189 3.38 -7.49 -17.42
CA CYS A 189 4.50 -8.05 -18.18
C CYS A 189 5.08 -9.28 -17.48
N VAL A 190 5.32 -9.21 -16.16
CA VAL A 190 5.79 -10.35 -15.37
C VAL A 190 4.80 -11.51 -15.46
N ALA A 191 3.50 -11.23 -15.36
CA ALA A 191 2.46 -12.25 -15.48
C ALA A 191 2.45 -12.97 -16.83
N ALA A 192 2.56 -12.21 -17.92
CA ALA A 192 2.59 -12.76 -19.27
C ALA A 192 3.84 -13.62 -19.52
N MET A 193 4.99 -13.25 -18.93
CA MET A 193 6.19 -14.08 -18.97
C MET A 193 5.99 -15.44 -18.29
N TYR A 194 5.36 -15.47 -17.11
CA TYR A 194 5.01 -16.73 -16.43
C TYR A 194 4.00 -17.57 -17.22
N ALA A 195 3.07 -16.94 -17.91
CA ALA A 195 2.12 -17.60 -18.81
C ALA A 195 2.74 -18.04 -20.15
N LYS A 196 4.05 -17.84 -20.36
CA LYS A 196 4.77 -18.11 -21.62
C LYS A 196 4.16 -17.41 -22.83
N ASN A 197 3.63 -16.20 -22.63
CA ASN A 197 3.05 -15.36 -23.68
C ASN A 197 3.94 -14.14 -23.96
N PRO A 198 4.97 -14.27 -24.82
CA PRO A 198 5.96 -13.22 -25.04
C PRO A 198 5.39 -11.99 -25.76
N GLU A 199 4.32 -12.15 -26.55
CA GLU A 199 3.69 -11.02 -27.24
C GLU A 199 3.00 -10.08 -26.25
N GLU A 200 2.24 -10.65 -25.32
CA GLU A 200 1.57 -9.91 -24.26
C GLU A 200 2.57 -9.27 -23.29
N ALA A 201 3.67 -9.97 -22.99
CA ALA A 201 4.75 -9.41 -22.18
C ALA A 201 5.39 -8.19 -22.85
N ARG A 202 5.69 -8.26 -24.15
CA ARG A 202 6.24 -7.12 -24.91
C ARG A 202 5.26 -5.95 -24.99
N ALA A 203 3.97 -6.24 -25.20
CA ALA A 203 2.94 -5.21 -25.23
C ALA A 203 2.87 -4.46 -23.88
N ALA A 204 2.79 -5.20 -22.78
CA ALA A 204 2.75 -4.65 -21.44
C ALA A 204 4.03 -3.86 -21.08
N LEU A 205 5.21 -4.36 -21.48
CA LEU A 205 6.47 -3.64 -21.28
C LEU A 205 6.50 -2.32 -22.06
N SER A 206 6.02 -2.31 -23.30
CA SER A 206 5.98 -1.09 -24.11
C SER A 206 5.01 -0.06 -23.52
N GLU A 207 3.86 -0.49 -22.99
CA GLU A 207 2.93 0.38 -22.27
C GLU A 207 3.56 0.97 -20.99
N CYS A 208 4.28 0.15 -20.22
CA CYS A 208 5.05 0.62 -19.06
C CYS A 208 6.04 1.73 -19.43
N GLN A 209 6.81 1.53 -20.51
CA GLN A 209 7.75 2.53 -21.01
C GLN A 209 7.06 3.81 -21.46
N GLN A 210 5.94 3.71 -22.18
CA GLN A 210 5.16 4.87 -22.61
C GLN A 210 4.66 5.69 -21.42
N ARG A 211 4.17 5.04 -20.37
CA ARG A 211 3.73 5.72 -19.13
C ARG A 211 4.90 6.43 -18.45
N LEU A 212 6.07 5.78 -18.33
CA LEU A 212 7.27 6.38 -17.75
C LEU A 212 7.74 7.63 -18.52
N VAL A 213 7.73 7.57 -19.86
CA VAL A 213 8.11 8.71 -20.71
C VAL A 213 7.11 9.86 -20.59
N LYS A 214 5.82 9.54 -20.57
CA LYS A 214 4.74 10.55 -20.60
C LYS A 214 4.54 11.26 -19.26
N TYR A 215 4.65 10.54 -18.15
CA TYR A 215 4.32 11.06 -16.83
C TYR A 215 5.56 11.38 -15.98
N GLY A 216 6.77 11.15 -16.51
CA GLY A 216 8.02 11.30 -15.76
C GLY A 216 8.13 10.29 -14.62
N THR A 217 9.28 10.26 -13.94
CA THR A 217 9.52 9.35 -12.80
C THR A 217 8.35 9.36 -11.81
N PHE A 218 7.86 8.15 -11.51
CA PHE A 218 6.97 7.77 -10.42
C PHE A 218 6.37 8.92 -9.59
N GLN A 219 5.40 9.67 -10.13
CA GLN A 219 4.73 10.77 -9.42
C GLN A 219 3.95 10.31 -8.18
N THR A 220 3.74 9.00 -8.03
CA THR A 220 3.21 8.36 -6.83
C THR A 220 4.31 7.44 -6.29
N GLY A 221 4.70 7.66 -5.02
CA GLY A 221 5.87 7.07 -4.37
C GLY A 221 6.14 5.63 -4.79
N PHE A 222 7.22 5.47 -5.55
CA PHE A 222 7.82 4.17 -5.79
C PHE A 222 8.40 3.67 -4.47
N ASP A 223 7.62 2.88 -3.74
CA ASP A 223 8.21 1.97 -2.78
C ASP A 223 8.60 0.71 -3.55
N SER A 224 9.88 0.36 -3.56
CA SER A 224 10.38 -0.91 -4.11
C SER A 224 9.65 -2.13 -3.53
N SER A 225 8.98 -1.98 -2.38
CA SER A 225 8.07 -2.98 -1.81
C SER A 225 6.80 -3.25 -2.63
N GLN A 226 6.42 -2.36 -3.55
CA GLN A 226 5.24 -2.48 -4.41
C GLN A 226 5.53 -3.29 -5.69
N VAL A 227 6.80 -3.46 -6.03
CA VAL A 227 7.26 -4.39 -7.06
C VAL A 227 7.62 -5.71 -6.38
N ILE A 228 6.81 -6.73 -6.60
CA ILE A 228 7.07 -8.05 -6.02
C ILE A 228 8.07 -8.77 -6.91
N TYR A 229 9.32 -8.81 -6.45
CA TYR A 229 10.34 -9.69 -6.98
C TYR A 229 10.04 -11.11 -6.48
N PHE A 230 9.67 -12.00 -7.39
CA PHE A 230 9.56 -13.45 -7.14
C PHE A 230 10.90 -14.13 -7.38
#